data_AF-A0A0F9F9Z2-F1
#
_entry.id   AF-A0A0F9F9Z2-F1
#
_cell.length_a   1.000
_cell.length_b   1.000
_cell.length_c   1.000
_cell.angle_alpha   90.00
_cell.angle_beta   90.00
_cell.angle_gamma   90.00
#
_symmetry.space_group_name_H-M   'P 1'
#
loop_
_entity.id
_entity.type
_entity.pdbx_description
1 polymer ?
#
loop_
_entity_poly.entity_id
_entity_poly.type
_entity_poly.pdbx_seq_one_letter_code
_entity_poly.pdbx_strand_id
1 'polypeptide(L)'
;ALDHANCPDQSLVALAMAAWDEALTLGEAHGYRNAQVSVIAPTGTIGLVMDCDTTGIEPDFALVKFKKLAGGGYFKIINRAVPSALENLGYSLAQIEEIVGHAVGHGTLGNAPGINHTALVGHGFGTTQIEKIEAALPSAFDIRFVFNQWTLGEKFCRETLGIPAEKLVDPTFDLLRHLGFKKAEIDAANDHVCGTMTLENAPHLKREHYHIFDCANACGKTGKRYLSVDSHIHMMAAAQSFISGAISKTINMPNDATIEDCQKAYELSWSLGVKANALYRDGSKLSQPLAASLVEDDEEAEEILATGSQPEKARVLAEKIVEKVVIREVLRTERNKMPERRRGYTQKAIVGGHKVYLRTGEYRDGKLGEIFIDMHKEGAGFRAMMNNFAIAVSVGLQYGVPLDEFVDAFTFTRFEPAGMVQGNETIKNATSILDYIFRELAVSYLDRTDLAHVKPDGQSFDELGRGEEEGKRNFANVPDSAGSSPLDVLRQVASTGFLRNRVPQGLTQMRLVGEGPATDHATSGETALATGTVAMDARVKAKMQGYEGDPCGECGNYTLVRNGTCMKCNTCGGTSGCS
;
A
#
# COMPACT_ATOMS: atom_id res chain seq x y z
N ALA A 1 -16.52 -22.64 30.76
CA ALA A 1 -16.01 -23.92 31.30
C ALA A 1 -15.59 -24.79 30.12
N LEU A 2 -14.55 -25.61 30.28
CA LEU A 2 -14.09 -26.51 29.22
C LEU A 2 -15.11 -27.64 29.01
N ASP A 3 -15.35 -28.01 27.75
CA ASP A 3 -16.34 -29.01 27.37
C ASP A 3 -15.74 -30.42 27.39
N HIS A 4 -15.54 -30.95 28.59
CA HIS A 4 -14.98 -32.30 28.76
C HIS A 4 -15.91 -33.39 28.23
N ALA A 5 -17.22 -33.14 28.25
CA ALA A 5 -18.23 -34.13 27.85
C ALA A 5 -18.16 -34.46 26.36
N ASN A 6 -17.84 -33.48 25.52
CA ASN A 6 -17.73 -33.65 24.08
C ASN A 6 -16.31 -34.02 23.60
N CYS A 7 -15.35 -34.23 24.51
CA CYS A 7 -14.03 -34.73 24.11
C CYS A 7 -14.15 -36.23 23.73
N PRO A 8 -13.85 -36.63 22.48
CA PRO A 8 -13.99 -38.02 22.06
C PRO A 8 -13.00 -38.97 22.76
N ASP A 9 -11.91 -38.41 23.28
CA ASP A 9 -10.90 -39.14 24.06
C ASP A 9 -10.87 -38.64 25.51
N GLN A 10 -11.55 -39.38 26.39
CA GLN A 10 -11.59 -39.06 27.81
C GLN A 10 -10.23 -39.25 28.51
N SER A 11 -9.31 -40.05 27.93
CA SER A 11 -7.96 -40.19 28.48
C SER A 11 -7.15 -38.91 28.31
N LEU A 12 -7.35 -38.19 27.20
CA LEU A 12 -6.72 -36.89 26.96
C LEU A 12 -7.12 -35.85 28.01
N VAL A 13 -8.40 -35.85 28.42
CA VAL A 13 -8.90 -34.94 29.47
C VAL A 13 -8.18 -35.22 30.79
N ALA A 14 -8.09 -36.49 31.20
CA ALA A 14 -7.42 -36.88 32.44
C ALA A 14 -5.92 -36.51 32.42
N LEU A 15 -5.24 -36.74 31.31
CA LEU A 15 -3.82 -36.39 31.13
C LEU A 15 -3.61 -34.87 31.15
N ALA A 16 -4.46 -34.10 30.48
CA ALA A 16 -4.39 -32.64 30.47
C ALA A 16 -4.58 -32.06 31.87
N MET A 17 -5.55 -32.57 32.63
CA MET A 17 -5.76 -32.16 34.03
C MET A 17 -4.54 -32.49 34.90
N ALA A 18 -4.04 -33.72 34.81
CA ALA A 18 -2.88 -34.16 35.59
C ALA A 18 -1.63 -33.31 35.31
N ALA A 19 -1.40 -32.93 34.04
CA ALA A 19 -0.28 -32.07 33.66
C ALA A 19 -0.37 -30.67 34.31
N TRP A 20 -1.57 -30.09 34.40
CA TRP A 20 -1.76 -28.79 35.08
C TRP A 20 -1.68 -28.90 36.59
N ASP A 21 -2.18 -29.99 37.20
CA ASP A 21 -2.04 -30.27 38.63
C ASP A 21 -0.57 -30.43 39.03
N GLU A 22 0.22 -31.13 38.19
CA GLU A 22 1.67 -31.24 38.37
C GLU A 22 2.37 -29.88 38.23
N ALA A 23 2.02 -29.09 37.21
CA ALA A 23 2.56 -27.75 37.01
C ALA A 23 2.25 -26.79 38.18
N LEU A 24 1.07 -26.92 38.79
CA LEU A 24 0.71 -26.19 40.00
C LEU A 24 1.53 -26.67 41.21
N THR A 25 1.57 -27.98 41.45
CA THR A 25 2.28 -28.58 42.60
C THR A 25 3.78 -28.23 42.59
N LEU A 26 4.43 -28.38 41.43
CA LEU A 26 5.85 -28.05 41.28
C LEU A 26 6.09 -26.54 41.37
N GLY A 27 5.17 -25.75 40.82
CA GLY A 27 5.24 -24.29 40.88
C GLY A 27 5.11 -23.73 42.29
N GLU A 28 4.24 -24.31 43.13
CA GLU A 28 4.12 -23.94 44.54
C GLU A 28 5.37 -24.32 45.35
N ALA A 29 5.97 -25.47 45.05
CA ALA A 29 7.16 -25.97 45.75
C ALA A 29 8.44 -25.21 45.39
N HIS A 30 8.59 -24.80 44.12
CA HIS A 30 9.86 -24.29 43.58
C HIS A 30 9.78 -22.85 43.05
N GLY A 31 8.58 -22.30 42.92
CA GLY A 31 8.34 -21.02 42.26
C GLY A 31 8.42 -21.11 40.73
N TYR A 32 7.94 -20.06 40.06
CA TYR A 32 8.02 -19.92 38.61
C TYR A 32 9.16 -18.97 38.22
N ARG A 33 9.99 -19.36 37.25
CA ARG A 33 11.09 -18.52 36.76
C ARG A 33 10.59 -17.34 35.90
N ASN A 34 9.51 -17.56 35.16
CA ASN A 34 8.96 -16.60 34.20
C ASN A 34 7.56 -16.19 34.66
N ALA A 35 7.31 -14.88 34.78
CA ALA A 35 5.99 -14.35 35.13
C ALA A 35 4.94 -14.58 34.02
N GLN A 36 5.39 -14.75 32.78
CA GLN A 36 4.58 -15.06 31.60
C GLN A 36 5.37 -16.02 30.71
N VAL A 37 4.71 -17.05 30.18
CA VAL A 37 5.36 -18.16 29.46
C VAL A 37 4.84 -18.34 28.03
N SER A 38 3.67 -17.80 27.71
CA SER A 38 2.99 -18.06 26.44
C SER A 38 2.36 -16.79 25.88
N VAL A 39 2.45 -16.64 24.56
CA VAL A 39 1.84 -15.58 23.75
C VAL A 39 1.70 -16.13 22.34
N ILE A 40 0.63 -15.76 21.62
CA ILE A 40 0.50 -16.09 20.20
C ILE A 40 0.83 -14.84 19.40
N ALA A 41 2.05 -14.79 18.90
CA ALA A 41 2.57 -13.69 18.10
C ALA A 41 2.14 -13.82 16.63
N PRO A 42 2.16 -12.73 15.83
CA PRO A 42 1.95 -12.83 14.40
C PRO A 42 3.13 -13.58 13.76
N THR A 43 2.84 -14.63 13.00
CA THR A 43 3.87 -15.48 12.40
C THR A 43 3.97 -15.35 10.87
N GLY A 44 3.56 -14.21 10.29
CA GLY A 44 3.50 -14.04 8.84
C GLY A 44 4.77 -14.44 8.08
N THR A 45 5.91 -13.83 8.42
CA THR A 45 7.19 -14.11 7.73
C THR A 45 7.71 -15.51 8.02
N ILE A 46 7.68 -15.95 9.29
CA ILE A 46 8.25 -17.24 9.68
C ILE A 46 7.38 -18.42 9.22
N GLY A 47 6.06 -18.30 9.30
CA GLY A 47 5.11 -19.31 8.82
C GLY A 47 5.28 -19.57 7.34
N LEU A 48 5.49 -18.52 6.54
CA LEU A 48 5.81 -18.67 5.12
C LEU A 48 7.15 -19.39 4.89
N VAL A 49 8.19 -19.05 5.66
CA VAL A 49 9.50 -19.73 5.57
C VAL A 49 9.39 -21.21 5.94
N MET A 50 8.49 -21.54 6.86
CA MET A 50 8.22 -22.90 7.31
C MET A 50 7.19 -23.66 6.46
N ASP A 51 6.72 -23.06 5.35
CA ASP A 51 5.68 -23.62 4.48
C ASP A 51 4.39 -23.98 5.25
N CYS A 52 4.03 -23.18 6.27
CA CYS A 52 2.77 -23.33 6.98
C CYS A 52 1.61 -22.79 6.14
N ASP A 53 0.53 -23.57 6.02
CA ASP A 53 -0.69 -23.14 5.32
C ASP A 53 -1.34 -21.93 6.01
N THR A 54 -1.29 -21.86 7.34
CA THR A 54 -1.85 -20.77 8.16
C THR A 54 -0.81 -20.12 9.06
N THR A 55 -1.14 -18.94 9.60
CA THR A 55 -0.27 -18.17 10.50
C THR A 55 -0.89 -18.05 11.89
N GLY A 56 -0.15 -18.41 12.94
CA GLY A 56 -0.63 -18.39 14.31
C GLY A 56 -1.84 -19.32 14.52
N ILE A 57 -2.95 -18.76 15.01
CA ILE A 57 -4.24 -19.47 15.13
C ILE A 57 -5.27 -18.98 14.10
N GLU A 58 -4.80 -18.35 13.03
CA GLU A 58 -5.69 -17.85 12.00
C GLU A 58 -6.26 -19.02 11.18
N PRO A 59 -7.55 -18.96 10.80
CA PRO A 59 -8.03 -19.81 9.74
C PRO A 59 -7.28 -19.46 8.46
N ASP A 60 -7.32 -20.37 7.49
CA ASP A 60 -6.70 -20.07 6.21
C ASP A 60 -7.35 -18.84 5.57
N PHE A 61 -6.54 -18.00 4.93
CA PHE A 61 -6.98 -16.75 4.35
C PHE A 61 -7.94 -16.98 3.18
N ALA A 62 -7.55 -17.88 2.28
CA ALA A 62 -8.33 -18.37 1.14
C ALA A 62 -7.70 -19.69 0.65
N LEU A 63 -8.50 -20.56 0.03
CA LEU A 63 -8.05 -21.85 -0.50
C LEU A 63 -6.96 -21.73 -1.56
N VAL A 64 -7.05 -20.68 -2.37
CA VAL A 64 -6.00 -20.26 -3.29
C VAL A 64 -5.77 -18.77 -3.08
N LYS A 65 -4.51 -18.39 -2.84
CA LYS A 65 -4.12 -17.03 -2.44
C LYS A 65 -2.94 -16.53 -3.25
N PHE A 66 -2.95 -15.24 -3.55
CA PHE A 66 -1.93 -14.60 -4.37
C PHE A 66 -1.09 -13.65 -3.55
N LYS A 67 0.23 -13.82 -3.61
CA LYS A 67 1.19 -12.94 -2.95
C LYS A 67 1.90 -12.07 -3.97
N LYS A 68 1.86 -10.75 -3.79
CA LYS A 68 2.62 -9.80 -4.62
C LYS A 68 4.11 -9.89 -4.29
N LEU A 69 4.96 -9.98 -5.31
CA LEU A 69 6.42 -9.99 -5.15
C LEU A 69 6.98 -8.55 -5.24
N ALA A 70 8.07 -8.29 -4.51
CA ALA A 70 8.71 -6.97 -4.45
C ALA A 70 9.29 -6.49 -5.80
N GLY A 71 9.44 -7.39 -6.78
CA GLY A 71 9.89 -7.07 -8.15
C GLY A 71 8.76 -7.03 -9.19
N GLY A 72 7.50 -6.99 -8.75
CA GLY A 72 6.34 -7.16 -9.62
C GLY A 72 5.96 -8.63 -9.82
N GLY A 73 4.71 -8.85 -10.24
CA GLY A 73 4.12 -10.19 -10.38
C GLY A 73 3.55 -10.76 -9.08
N TYR A 74 2.86 -11.90 -9.22
CA TYR A 74 2.19 -12.60 -8.13
C TYR A 74 2.70 -14.04 -8.01
N PHE A 75 2.66 -14.58 -6.81
CA PHE A 75 2.92 -15.99 -6.52
C PHE A 75 1.63 -16.65 -6.05
N LYS A 76 1.18 -17.69 -6.76
CA LYS A 76 -0.02 -18.47 -6.43
C LYS A 76 0.34 -19.49 -5.35
N ILE A 77 -0.35 -19.45 -4.22
CA ILE A 77 -0.23 -20.39 -3.11
C ILE A 77 -1.55 -21.16 -3.04
N ILE A 78 -1.46 -22.48 -3.02
CA ILE A 78 -2.61 -23.39 -2.99
C ILE A 78 -2.61 -24.12 -1.66
N ASN A 79 -3.76 -24.16 -0.99
CA ASN A 79 -3.93 -24.92 0.24
C ASN A 79 -3.69 -26.41 -0.02
N ARG A 80 -2.71 -26.98 0.70
CA ARG A 80 -2.28 -28.38 0.50
C ARG A 80 -3.04 -29.37 1.39
N ALA A 81 -3.84 -28.88 2.34
CA ALA A 81 -4.64 -29.67 3.25
C ALA A 81 -5.96 -30.16 2.63
N VAL A 82 -6.46 -29.51 1.58
CA VAL A 82 -7.72 -29.90 0.91
C VAL A 82 -7.75 -31.38 0.50
N PRO A 83 -6.75 -31.94 -0.21
CA PRO A 83 -6.76 -33.35 -0.61
C PRO A 83 -6.82 -34.30 0.60
N SER A 84 -6.01 -34.05 1.63
CA SER A 84 -5.98 -34.88 2.85
C SER A 84 -7.28 -34.81 3.63
N ALA A 85 -7.92 -33.64 3.69
CA ALA A 85 -9.24 -33.49 4.31
C ALA A 85 -10.31 -34.27 3.53
N LEU A 86 -10.30 -34.23 2.20
CA LEU A 86 -11.23 -35.00 1.37
C LEU A 86 -11.02 -36.51 1.49
N GLU A 87 -9.78 -36.99 1.58
CA GLU A 87 -9.47 -38.39 1.85
C GLU A 87 -10.06 -38.85 3.18
N ASN A 88 -9.88 -38.06 4.25
CA ASN A 88 -10.46 -38.35 5.57
C ASN A 88 -12.00 -38.33 5.57
N LEU A 89 -12.62 -37.57 4.67
CA LEU A 89 -14.08 -37.53 4.47
C LEU A 89 -14.59 -38.70 3.61
N GLY A 90 -13.70 -39.57 3.11
CA GLY A 90 -14.04 -40.78 2.37
C GLY A 90 -14.28 -40.57 0.87
N TYR A 91 -13.80 -39.47 0.28
CA TYR A 91 -13.82 -39.30 -1.17
C TYR A 91 -12.77 -40.18 -1.86
N SER A 92 -13.09 -40.70 -3.04
CA SER A 92 -12.12 -41.46 -3.84
C SER A 92 -11.08 -40.55 -4.48
N LEU A 93 -9.92 -41.11 -4.85
CA LEU A 93 -8.85 -40.33 -5.51
C LEU A 93 -9.35 -39.59 -6.77
N ALA A 94 -10.19 -40.24 -7.59
CA ALA A 94 -10.76 -39.61 -8.78
C ALA A 94 -11.68 -38.42 -8.42
N GLN A 95 -12.50 -38.55 -7.37
CA GLN A 95 -13.33 -37.44 -6.89
C GLN A 95 -12.47 -36.29 -6.35
N ILE A 96 -11.41 -36.61 -5.62
CA ILE A 96 -10.47 -35.62 -5.08
C ILE A 96 -9.80 -34.85 -6.21
N GLU A 97 -9.32 -35.53 -7.25
CA GLU A 97 -8.70 -34.89 -8.42
C GLU A 97 -9.67 -33.94 -9.13
N GLU A 98 -10.93 -34.32 -9.33
CA GLU A 98 -11.94 -33.43 -9.94
C GLU A 98 -12.28 -32.23 -9.04
N ILE A 99 -12.42 -32.45 -7.73
CA ILE A 99 -12.71 -31.38 -6.76
C ILE A 99 -11.55 -30.37 -6.70
N VAL A 100 -10.31 -30.87 -6.64
CA VAL A 100 -9.11 -30.02 -6.60
C VAL A 100 -8.91 -29.30 -7.94
N GLY A 101 -9.12 -30.00 -9.07
CA GLY A 101 -9.04 -29.41 -10.40
C GLY A 101 -10.04 -28.27 -10.61
N HIS A 102 -11.24 -28.35 -10.02
CA HIS A 102 -12.22 -27.26 -10.02
C HIS A 102 -11.73 -25.99 -9.30
N ALA A 103 -11.03 -26.14 -8.17
CA ALA A 103 -10.53 -25.01 -7.40
C ALA A 103 -9.21 -24.45 -7.96
N VAL A 104 -8.26 -25.33 -8.31
CA VAL A 104 -6.89 -24.97 -8.69
C VAL A 104 -6.74 -24.69 -10.19
N GLY A 105 -7.58 -25.30 -11.01
CA GLY A 105 -7.48 -25.29 -12.46
C GLY A 105 -6.59 -26.41 -13.01
N HIS A 106 -6.80 -26.74 -14.28
CA HIS A 106 -6.09 -27.83 -14.98
C HIS A 106 -4.78 -27.36 -15.63
N GLY A 107 -4.57 -26.04 -15.74
CA GLY A 107 -3.36 -25.47 -16.36
C GLY A 107 -3.24 -25.71 -17.87
N THR A 108 -4.31 -26.18 -18.52
CA THR A 108 -4.35 -26.49 -19.96
C THR A 108 -5.70 -26.14 -20.56
N LEU A 109 -5.74 -25.75 -21.84
CA LEU A 109 -6.99 -25.60 -22.59
C LEU A 109 -7.49 -26.94 -23.16
N GLY A 110 -6.78 -28.04 -22.91
CA GLY A 110 -7.22 -29.38 -23.29
C GLY A 110 -8.56 -29.71 -22.64
N ASN A 111 -9.59 -29.98 -23.46
CA ASN A 111 -10.97 -30.23 -23.03
C ASN A 111 -11.68 -29.06 -22.32
N ALA A 112 -11.11 -27.85 -22.36
CA ALA A 112 -11.77 -26.68 -21.81
C ALA A 112 -13.09 -26.37 -22.56
N PRO A 113 -14.14 -25.93 -21.85
CA PRO A 113 -15.42 -25.58 -22.45
C PRO A 113 -15.30 -24.28 -23.26
N GLY A 114 -15.91 -24.25 -24.44
CA GLY A 114 -15.90 -23.08 -25.33
C GLY A 114 -14.57 -22.89 -26.06
N ILE A 115 -13.50 -22.55 -25.32
CA ILE A 115 -12.16 -22.29 -25.86
C ILE A 115 -11.27 -23.50 -25.57
N ASN A 116 -10.96 -24.28 -26.60
CA ASN A 116 -10.03 -25.41 -26.53
C ASN A 116 -9.17 -25.49 -27.80
N HIS A 117 -8.26 -26.47 -27.87
CA HIS A 117 -7.36 -26.62 -29.02
C HIS A 117 -8.11 -26.69 -30.35
N THR A 118 -9.21 -27.43 -30.42
CA THR A 118 -10.02 -27.54 -31.65
C THR A 118 -10.64 -26.21 -32.06
N ALA A 119 -11.18 -25.46 -31.09
CA ALA A 119 -11.72 -24.13 -31.35
C ALA A 119 -10.64 -23.16 -31.85
N LEU A 120 -9.46 -23.15 -31.21
CA LEU A 120 -8.34 -22.30 -31.60
C LEU A 120 -7.81 -22.63 -33.00
N VAL A 121 -7.71 -23.91 -33.37
CA VAL A 121 -7.35 -24.31 -34.73
C VAL A 121 -8.34 -23.74 -35.76
N GLY A 122 -9.64 -23.70 -35.41
CA GLY A 122 -10.67 -23.06 -36.24
C GLY A 122 -10.45 -21.56 -36.48
N HIS A 123 -9.73 -20.88 -35.59
CA HIS A 123 -9.33 -19.47 -35.70
C HIS A 123 -7.93 -19.27 -36.30
N GLY A 124 -7.32 -20.33 -36.86
CA GLY A 124 -6.02 -20.24 -37.54
C GLY A 124 -4.80 -20.41 -36.62
N PHE A 125 -4.98 -20.87 -35.37
CA PHE A 125 -3.87 -21.22 -34.50
C PHE A 125 -3.21 -22.53 -34.96
N GLY A 126 -1.92 -22.47 -35.28
CA GLY A 126 -1.12 -23.65 -35.56
C GLY A 126 -0.59 -24.32 -34.30
N THR A 127 0.02 -25.51 -34.47
CA THR A 127 0.61 -26.28 -33.37
C THR A 127 1.59 -25.46 -32.55
N THR A 128 2.46 -24.68 -33.19
CA THR A 128 3.46 -23.85 -32.52
C THR A 128 2.84 -22.78 -31.62
N GLN A 129 1.71 -22.18 -32.01
CA GLN A 129 1.03 -21.18 -31.20
C GLN A 129 0.33 -21.82 -30.00
N ILE A 130 -0.29 -22.99 -30.21
CA ILE A 130 -0.93 -23.76 -29.14
C ILE A 130 0.11 -24.19 -28.11
N GLU A 131 1.27 -24.71 -28.53
CA GLU A 131 2.37 -25.08 -27.63
C GLU A 131 2.86 -23.89 -26.78
N LYS A 132 2.94 -22.69 -27.36
CA LYS A 132 3.31 -21.47 -26.62
C LYS A 132 2.26 -21.07 -25.59
N ILE A 133 0.97 -21.19 -25.96
CA ILE A 133 -0.14 -20.94 -25.02
C ILE A 133 -0.05 -21.95 -23.87
N GLU A 134 0.00 -23.25 -24.18
CA GLU A 134 0.07 -24.33 -23.19
C GLU A 134 1.28 -24.21 -22.25
N ALA A 135 2.43 -23.75 -22.75
CA ALA A 135 3.60 -23.49 -21.91
C ALA A 135 3.40 -22.33 -20.91
N ALA A 136 2.50 -21.38 -21.21
CA ALA A 136 2.25 -20.19 -20.42
C ALA A 136 1.02 -20.31 -19.48
N LEU A 137 0.07 -21.20 -19.78
CA LEU A 137 -1.16 -21.37 -18.97
C LEU A 137 -0.91 -21.80 -17.51
N PRO A 138 0.04 -22.69 -17.17
CA PRO A 138 0.23 -23.12 -15.78
C PRO A 138 0.59 -21.99 -14.81
N SER A 139 1.22 -20.92 -15.31
CA SER A 139 1.57 -19.73 -14.53
C SER A 139 0.59 -18.58 -14.73
N ALA A 140 -0.44 -18.75 -15.56
CA ALA A 140 -1.41 -17.72 -15.87
C ALA A 140 -2.47 -17.59 -14.77
N PHE A 141 -2.78 -16.34 -14.41
CA PHE A 141 -3.85 -16.00 -13.47
C PHE A 141 -5.21 -15.85 -14.15
N ASP A 142 -5.17 -15.41 -15.39
CA ASP A 142 -6.31 -15.29 -16.27
C ASP A 142 -5.84 -15.63 -17.68
N ILE A 143 -6.63 -16.43 -18.39
CA ILE A 143 -6.26 -16.88 -19.74
C ILE A 143 -6.06 -15.69 -20.68
N ARG A 144 -6.75 -14.57 -20.47
CA ARG A 144 -6.63 -13.35 -21.28
C ARG A 144 -5.20 -12.81 -21.30
N PHE A 145 -4.45 -12.97 -20.21
CA PHE A 145 -3.06 -12.55 -20.15
C PHE A 145 -2.13 -13.43 -20.99
N VAL A 146 -2.53 -14.64 -21.38
CA VAL A 146 -1.75 -15.51 -22.24
C VAL A 146 -1.95 -15.16 -23.72
N PHE A 147 -3.15 -14.72 -24.09
CA PHE A 147 -3.53 -14.36 -25.45
C PHE A 147 -3.08 -12.94 -25.81
N ASN A 148 -1.77 -12.77 -26.02
CA ASN A 148 -1.17 -11.48 -26.30
C ASN A 148 -0.06 -11.58 -27.37
N GLN A 149 0.42 -10.45 -27.91
CA GLN A 149 1.46 -10.44 -28.96
C GLN A 149 2.83 -10.95 -28.50
N TRP A 150 3.13 -10.89 -27.21
CA TRP A 150 4.42 -11.30 -26.64
C TRP A 150 4.51 -12.84 -26.57
N THR A 151 3.40 -13.51 -26.24
CA THR A 151 3.28 -14.97 -26.25
C THR A 151 3.14 -15.50 -27.68
N LEU A 152 2.22 -14.93 -28.47
CA LEU A 152 1.87 -15.48 -29.78
C LEU A 152 2.82 -15.03 -30.90
N GLY A 153 3.48 -13.89 -30.72
CA GLY A 153 4.33 -13.22 -31.70
C GLY A 153 3.55 -12.23 -32.56
N GLU A 154 4.10 -11.01 -32.70
CA GLU A 154 3.48 -9.91 -33.46
C GLU A 154 3.07 -10.32 -34.88
N LYS A 155 3.94 -11.07 -35.59
CA LYS A 155 3.69 -11.53 -36.95
C LYS A 155 2.41 -12.36 -37.05
N PHE A 156 2.19 -13.28 -36.13
CA PHE A 156 1.00 -14.13 -36.12
C PHE A 156 -0.27 -13.32 -35.83
N CYS A 157 -0.19 -12.42 -34.84
CA CYS A 157 -1.32 -11.55 -34.50
C CYS A 157 -1.72 -10.63 -35.66
N ARG A 158 -0.76 -10.10 -36.42
CA ARG A 158 -1.02 -9.17 -37.52
C ARG A 158 -1.41 -9.88 -38.82
N GLU A 159 -0.63 -10.88 -39.24
CA GLU A 159 -0.78 -11.49 -40.56
C GLU A 159 -1.84 -12.60 -40.58
N THR A 160 -1.98 -13.37 -39.49
CA THR A 160 -2.93 -14.49 -39.43
C THR A 160 -4.24 -14.09 -38.76
N LEU A 161 -4.17 -13.45 -37.60
CA LEU A 161 -5.38 -13.03 -36.87
C LEU A 161 -5.95 -11.70 -37.36
N GLY A 162 -5.24 -10.98 -38.24
CA GLY A 162 -5.71 -9.73 -38.83
C GLY A 162 -5.81 -8.56 -37.85
N ILE A 163 -5.09 -8.61 -36.72
CA ILE A 163 -5.17 -7.60 -35.67
C ILE A 163 -4.30 -6.39 -36.06
N PRO A 164 -4.86 -5.16 -36.11
CA PRO A 164 -4.09 -3.96 -36.39
C PRO A 164 -3.00 -3.72 -35.33
N ALA A 165 -1.83 -3.22 -35.76
CA ALA A 165 -0.70 -2.96 -34.86
C ALA A 165 -1.08 -2.01 -33.70
N GLU A 166 -1.92 -1.01 -33.98
CA GLU A 166 -2.43 -0.05 -32.99
C GLU A 166 -3.23 -0.71 -31.86
N LYS A 167 -3.94 -1.81 -32.14
CA LYS A 167 -4.69 -2.56 -31.13
C LYS A 167 -3.82 -3.50 -30.31
N LEU A 168 -2.68 -3.95 -30.86
CA LEU A 168 -1.78 -4.86 -30.13
C LEU A 168 -1.00 -4.16 -29.01
N VAL A 169 -0.85 -2.84 -29.07
CA VAL A 169 -0.27 -2.01 -28.00
C VAL A 169 -1.32 -1.40 -27.08
N ASP A 170 -2.61 -1.60 -27.35
CA ASP A 170 -3.68 -1.14 -26.47
C ASP A 170 -3.82 -2.12 -25.29
N PRO A 171 -3.56 -1.67 -24.04
CA PRO A 171 -3.65 -2.54 -22.87
C PRO A 171 -5.10 -2.98 -22.55
N THR A 172 -6.12 -2.34 -23.13
CA THR A 172 -7.53 -2.71 -22.96
C THR A 172 -8.03 -3.71 -24.01
N PHE A 173 -7.17 -4.08 -24.97
CA PHE A 173 -7.57 -4.96 -26.07
C PHE A 173 -7.66 -6.43 -25.63
N ASP A 174 -8.88 -6.97 -25.64
CA ASP A 174 -9.13 -8.40 -25.43
C ASP A 174 -9.09 -9.16 -26.76
N LEU A 175 -8.02 -9.95 -26.94
CA LEU A 175 -7.81 -10.76 -28.14
C LEU A 175 -8.89 -11.84 -28.30
N LEU A 176 -9.31 -12.50 -27.22
CA LEU A 176 -10.31 -13.57 -27.27
C LEU A 176 -11.67 -13.04 -27.72
N ARG A 177 -12.07 -11.86 -27.21
CA ARG A 177 -13.27 -11.17 -27.68
C ARG A 177 -13.17 -10.78 -29.15
N HIS A 178 -12.00 -10.33 -29.60
CA HIS A 178 -11.78 -9.99 -31.00
C HIS A 178 -11.92 -11.20 -31.94
N LEU A 179 -11.53 -12.39 -31.47
CA LEU A 179 -11.73 -13.65 -32.20
C LEU A 179 -13.20 -14.09 -32.26
N GLY A 180 -14.09 -13.44 -31.50
CA GLY A 180 -15.53 -13.72 -31.51
C GLY A 180 -16.00 -14.63 -30.39
N PHE A 181 -15.13 -14.99 -29.43
CA PHE A 181 -15.55 -15.73 -28.24
C PHE A 181 -16.45 -14.87 -27.35
N LYS A 182 -17.52 -15.48 -26.83
CA LYS A 182 -18.43 -14.83 -25.90
C LYS A 182 -17.81 -14.78 -24.50
N LYS A 183 -18.28 -13.82 -23.69
CA LYS A 183 -17.88 -13.68 -22.28
C LYS A 183 -17.94 -15.01 -21.53
N ALA A 184 -19.10 -15.68 -21.61
CA ALA A 184 -19.33 -16.95 -20.92
C ALA A 184 -18.38 -18.07 -21.36
N GLU A 185 -17.91 -18.06 -22.62
CA GLU A 185 -16.94 -19.05 -23.11
C GLU A 185 -15.53 -18.76 -22.59
N ILE A 186 -15.16 -17.47 -22.50
CA ILE A 186 -13.90 -17.04 -21.91
C ILE A 186 -13.88 -17.36 -20.42
N ASP A 187 -14.93 -17.02 -19.69
CA ASP A 187 -15.04 -17.27 -18.25
C ASP A 187 -15.01 -18.77 -17.95
N ALA A 188 -15.74 -19.59 -18.71
CA ALA A 188 -15.74 -21.04 -18.50
C ALA A 188 -14.39 -21.69 -18.83
N ALA A 189 -13.70 -21.23 -19.88
CA ALA A 189 -12.34 -21.68 -20.19
C ALA A 189 -11.34 -21.21 -19.13
N ASN A 190 -11.52 -19.99 -18.62
CA ASN A 190 -10.69 -19.45 -17.55
C ASN A 190 -10.83 -20.26 -16.26
N ASP A 191 -12.06 -20.56 -15.85
CA ASP A 191 -12.34 -21.38 -14.67
C ASP A 191 -11.75 -22.79 -14.81
N HIS A 192 -11.79 -23.36 -16.02
CA HIS A 192 -11.16 -24.65 -16.29
C HIS A 192 -9.63 -24.59 -16.16
N VAL A 193 -8.98 -23.60 -16.77
CA VAL A 193 -7.52 -23.49 -16.81
C VAL A 193 -6.95 -23.02 -15.48
N CYS A 194 -7.44 -21.89 -14.98
CA CYS A 194 -6.89 -21.17 -13.84
C CYS A 194 -7.54 -21.62 -12.52
N GLY A 195 -8.73 -22.22 -12.56
CA GLY A 195 -9.50 -22.66 -11.41
C GLY A 195 -10.50 -21.60 -10.94
N THR A 196 -11.57 -22.05 -10.27
CA THR A 196 -12.56 -21.14 -9.66
C THR A 196 -12.09 -20.53 -8.33
N MET A 197 -10.96 -21.02 -7.79
CA MET A 197 -10.38 -20.67 -6.48
C MET A 197 -11.26 -21.05 -5.28
N THR A 198 -12.43 -21.64 -5.50
CA THR A 198 -13.36 -22.10 -4.46
C THR A 198 -13.70 -23.57 -4.65
N LEU A 199 -14.12 -24.22 -3.57
CA LEU A 199 -14.69 -25.57 -3.63
C LEU A 199 -16.22 -25.56 -3.73
N GLU A 200 -16.84 -24.38 -3.65
CA GLU A 200 -18.27 -24.25 -3.84
C GLU A 200 -18.68 -24.70 -5.25
N ASN A 201 -19.64 -25.63 -5.29
CA ASN A 201 -20.15 -26.23 -6.51
C ASN A 201 -19.13 -27.11 -7.26
N ALA A 202 -18.02 -27.48 -6.60
CA ALA A 202 -17.11 -28.48 -7.15
C ALA A 202 -17.85 -29.80 -7.42
N PRO A 203 -17.51 -30.51 -8.51
CA PRO A 203 -18.06 -31.83 -8.79
C PRO A 203 -17.91 -32.77 -7.59
N HIS A 204 -18.90 -33.64 -7.34
CA HIS A 204 -18.90 -34.63 -6.25
C HIS A 204 -18.92 -34.11 -4.81
N LEU A 205 -18.47 -32.88 -4.54
CA LEU A 205 -18.39 -32.36 -3.18
C LEU A 205 -19.79 -32.18 -2.59
N LYS A 206 -20.05 -32.90 -1.50
CA LYS A 206 -21.32 -32.80 -0.77
C LYS A 206 -21.40 -31.45 -0.05
N ARG A 207 -22.56 -30.80 -0.17
CA ARG A 207 -22.85 -29.51 0.51
C ARG A 207 -22.65 -29.56 2.02
N GLU A 208 -22.93 -30.71 2.64
CA GLU A 208 -22.72 -30.90 4.09
C GLU A 208 -21.26 -30.77 4.51
N HIS A 209 -20.29 -30.98 3.61
CA HIS A 209 -18.86 -30.85 3.90
C HIS A 209 -18.30 -29.45 3.62
N TYR A 210 -19.07 -28.52 3.04
CA TYR A 210 -18.55 -27.20 2.66
C TYR A 210 -17.93 -26.44 3.84
N HIS A 211 -18.56 -26.52 5.02
CA HIS A 211 -18.14 -25.79 6.22
C HIS A 211 -16.72 -26.15 6.70
N ILE A 212 -16.18 -27.30 6.29
CA ILE A 212 -14.83 -27.75 6.62
C ILE A 212 -13.77 -26.89 5.90
N PHE A 213 -14.14 -26.32 4.75
CA PHE A 213 -13.25 -25.56 3.87
C PHE A 213 -13.52 -24.06 3.89
N ASP A 214 -14.36 -23.58 4.82
CA ASP A 214 -14.62 -22.15 4.97
C ASP A 214 -13.34 -21.42 5.43
N CYS A 215 -12.93 -20.40 4.67
CA CYS A 215 -11.75 -19.60 4.96
C CYS A 215 -12.12 -18.27 5.64
N ALA A 216 -11.11 -17.48 5.99
CA ALA A 216 -11.29 -16.15 6.58
C ALA A 216 -12.03 -15.18 5.65
N ASN A 217 -11.89 -15.36 4.33
CA ASN A 217 -12.57 -14.57 3.29
C ASN A 217 -13.25 -15.48 2.28
N ALA A 218 -14.18 -14.90 1.51
CA ALA A 218 -14.75 -15.57 0.36
C ALA A 218 -13.64 -15.93 -0.64
N CYS A 219 -13.67 -17.16 -1.13
CA CYS A 219 -12.64 -17.68 -2.02
C CYS A 219 -13.04 -17.48 -3.48
N GLY A 220 -12.15 -16.87 -4.28
CA GLY A 220 -12.41 -16.64 -5.70
C GLY A 220 -13.55 -15.66 -5.97
N LYS A 221 -14.00 -15.63 -7.23
CA LYS A 221 -15.06 -14.72 -7.70
C LYS A 221 -16.47 -15.21 -7.37
N THR A 222 -16.65 -16.53 -7.31
CA THR A 222 -17.96 -17.17 -7.17
C THR A 222 -18.25 -17.70 -5.76
N GLY A 223 -17.22 -17.76 -4.90
CA GLY A 223 -17.37 -18.14 -3.50
C GLY A 223 -18.18 -17.11 -2.71
N LYS A 224 -19.02 -17.61 -1.82
CA LYS A 224 -19.91 -16.82 -0.96
C LYS A 224 -19.71 -17.14 0.51
N ARG A 225 -19.10 -18.28 0.83
CA ARG A 225 -18.89 -18.75 2.20
C ARG A 225 -17.56 -18.26 2.74
N TYR A 226 -17.60 -17.85 4.00
CA TYR A 226 -16.45 -17.50 4.80
C TYR A 226 -16.81 -17.60 6.28
N LEU A 227 -15.79 -17.64 7.13
CA LEU A 227 -15.95 -17.71 8.58
C LEU A 227 -16.45 -16.37 9.12
N SER A 228 -17.50 -16.44 9.95
CA SER A 228 -18.06 -15.25 10.60
C SER A 228 -17.07 -14.59 11.56
N VAL A 229 -17.22 -13.29 11.78
CA VAL A 229 -16.48 -12.52 12.79
C VAL A 229 -16.55 -13.20 14.17
N ASP A 230 -17.75 -13.64 14.57
CA ASP A 230 -17.98 -14.33 15.83
C ASP A 230 -17.15 -15.61 15.93
N SER A 231 -17.04 -16.40 14.86
CA SER A 231 -16.25 -17.64 14.89
C SER A 231 -14.77 -17.38 15.17
N HIS A 232 -14.20 -16.29 14.64
CA HIS A 232 -12.83 -15.88 14.96
C HIS A 232 -12.69 -15.54 16.45
N ILE A 233 -13.64 -14.78 17.01
CA ILE A 233 -13.61 -14.34 18.41
C ILE A 233 -13.79 -15.52 19.36
N HIS A 234 -14.73 -16.43 19.09
CA HIS A 234 -14.95 -17.61 19.93
C HIS A 234 -13.73 -18.53 19.96
N MET A 235 -13.04 -18.70 18.83
CA MET A 235 -11.80 -19.47 18.78
C MET A 235 -10.68 -18.81 19.59
N MET A 236 -10.54 -17.48 19.48
CA MET A 236 -9.60 -16.73 20.32
C MET A 236 -9.93 -16.86 21.80
N ALA A 237 -11.20 -16.75 22.18
CA ALA A 237 -11.66 -16.89 23.57
C ALA A 237 -11.38 -18.29 24.14
N ALA A 238 -11.62 -19.34 23.34
CA ALA A 238 -11.35 -20.72 23.73
C ALA A 238 -9.85 -20.93 24.03
N ALA A 239 -8.96 -20.36 23.22
CA ALA A 239 -7.51 -20.44 23.42
C ALA A 239 -7.01 -19.51 24.55
N GLN A 240 -7.64 -18.35 24.75
CA GLN A 240 -7.15 -17.29 25.64
C GLN A 240 -6.93 -17.74 27.08
N SER A 241 -7.73 -18.68 27.58
CA SER A 241 -7.65 -19.21 28.95
C SER A 241 -6.34 -19.97 29.21
N PHE A 242 -5.70 -20.52 28.18
CA PHE A 242 -4.46 -21.29 28.29
C PHE A 242 -3.20 -20.46 28.00
N ILE A 243 -3.38 -19.17 27.67
CA ILE A 243 -2.32 -18.29 27.22
C ILE A 243 -2.15 -17.18 28.26
N SER A 244 -0.97 -17.14 28.87
CA SER A 244 -0.62 -16.12 29.88
C SER A 244 -0.60 -14.71 29.27
N GLY A 245 -0.12 -14.58 28.03
CA GLY A 245 -0.19 -13.37 27.21
C GLY A 245 -1.46 -13.18 26.41
N ALA A 246 -1.39 -12.26 25.46
CA ALA A 246 -2.44 -12.00 24.48
C ALA A 246 -2.29 -12.87 23.21
N ILE A 247 -3.29 -12.80 22.34
CA ILE A 247 -3.29 -13.42 21.01
C ILE A 247 -3.27 -12.29 19.99
N SER A 248 -2.22 -12.24 19.18
CA SER A 248 -2.07 -11.31 18.06
C SER A 248 -2.58 -11.96 16.78
N LYS A 249 -3.91 -12.04 16.69
CA LYS A 249 -4.66 -12.56 15.54
C LYS A 249 -5.53 -11.46 14.96
N THR A 250 -5.57 -11.37 13.65
CA THR A 250 -6.50 -10.49 12.94
C THR A 250 -7.87 -11.17 12.77
N ILE A 251 -8.93 -10.40 13.03
CA ILE A 251 -10.32 -10.74 12.72
C ILE A 251 -10.66 -10.06 11.40
N ASN A 252 -10.88 -10.84 10.36
CA ASN A 252 -11.23 -10.33 9.04
C ASN A 252 -12.73 -10.04 8.99
N MET A 253 -13.09 -8.89 8.44
CA MET A 253 -14.46 -8.44 8.24
C MET A 253 -14.65 -8.12 6.76
N PRO A 254 -15.85 -8.38 6.20
CA PRO A 254 -16.13 -8.04 4.81
C PRO A 254 -16.12 -6.52 4.59
N ASN A 255 -15.94 -6.10 3.34
CA ASN A 255 -15.82 -4.68 2.97
C ASN A 255 -17.04 -3.85 3.40
N ASP A 256 -18.23 -4.44 3.37
CA ASP A 256 -19.51 -3.83 3.76
C ASP A 256 -19.74 -3.76 5.28
N ALA A 257 -18.81 -4.28 6.10
CA ALA A 257 -18.93 -4.23 7.54
C ALA A 257 -19.07 -2.79 8.07
N THR A 258 -20.08 -2.61 8.93
CA THR A 258 -20.46 -1.31 9.48
C THR A 258 -19.71 -0.98 10.78
N ILE A 259 -19.82 0.27 11.23
CA ILE A 259 -19.31 0.68 12.54
C ILE A 259 -19.97 -0.12 13.67
N GLU A 260 -21.26 -0.44 13.53
CA GLU A 260 -22.00 -1.23 14.51
C GLU A 260 -21.47 -2.67 14.59
N ASP A 261 -21.09 -3.26 13.45
CA ASP A 261 -20.48 -4.60 13.43
C ASP A 261 -19.12 -4.62 14.13
N CYS A 262 -18.30 -3.58 13.91
CA CYS A 262 -17.04 -3.41 14.63
C CYS A 262 -17.27 -3.27 16.14
N GLN A 263 -18.27 -2.48 16.55
CA GLN A 263 -18.63 -2.34 17.96
C GLN A 263 -19.04 -3.67 18.57
N LYS A 264 -19.92 -4.43 17.93
CA LYS A 264 -20.36 -5.76 18.38
C LYS A 264 -19.18 -6.73 18.53
N ALA A 265 -18.23 -6.71 17.60
CA ALA A 265 -17.03 -7.53 17.66
C ALA A 265 -16.16 -7.21 18.89
N TYR A 266 -15.99 -5.93 19.22
CA TYR A 266 -15.28 -5.50 20.44
C TYR A 266 -16.04 -5.89 21.71
N GLU A 267 -17.36 -5.67 21.75
CA GLU A 267 -18.21 -6.02 22.90
C GLU A 267 -18.19 -7.53 23.18
N LEU A 268 -18.31 -8.36 22.13
CA LEU A 268 -18.21 -9.81 22.24
C LEU A 268 -16.84 -10.23 22.76
N SER A 269 -15.77 -9.69 22.19
CA SER A 269 -14.39 -10.00 22.62
C SER A 269 -14.15 -9.65 24.08
N TRP A 270 -14.64 -8.48 24.51
CA TRP A 270 -14.58 -8.05 25.90
C TRP A 270 -15.37 -8.98 26.82
N SER A 271 -16.61 -9.31 26.45
CA SER A 271 -17.48 -10.18 27.25
C SER A 271 -16.92 -11.59 27.46
N LEU A 272 -16.12 -12.08 26.50
CA LEU A 272 -15.47 -13.39 26.54
C LEU A 272 -14.06 -13.35 27.18
N GLY A 273 -13.58 -12.18 27.63
CA GLY A 273 -12.28 -12.03 28.27
C GLY A 273 -11.08 -12.14 27.33
N VAL A 274 -11.27 -11.88 26.03
CA VAL A 274 -10.18 -11.83 25.05
C VAL A 274 -9.30 -10.61 25.35
N LYS A 275 -7.98 -10.81 25.51
CA LYS A 275 -7.06 -9.76 25.97
C LYS A 275 -6.67 -8.75 24.88
N ALA A 276 -6.73 -9.15 23.62
CA ALA A 276 -6.43 -8.30 22.48
C ALA A 276 -7.37 -8.60 21.30
N ASN A 277 -7.82 -7.55 20.62
CA ASN A 277 -8.65 -7.65 19.43
C ASN A 277 -8.08 -6.72 18.35
N ALA A 278 -7.72 -7.31 17.21
CA ALA A 278 -7.33 -6.59 16.01
C ALA A 278 -8.36 -6.89 14.90
N LEU A 279 -9.06 -5.85 14.44
CA LEU A 279 -10.01 -5.93 13.33
C LEU A 279 -9.33 -5.48 12.03
N TYR A 280 -9.63 -6.19 10.95
CA TYR A 280 -9.30 -5.77 9.59
C TYR A 280 -10.55 -5.84 8.74
N ARG A 281 -11.00 -4.70 8.23
CA ARG A 281 -12.08 -4.63 7.25
C ARG A 281 -11.49 -4.65 5.86
N ASP A 282 -11.99 -5.54 5.00
CA ASP A 282 -11.49 -5.64 3.64
C ASP A 282 -11.58 -4.31 2.89
N GLY A 283 -10.58 -4.01 2.07
CA GLY A 283 -10.43 -2.72 1.38
C GLY A 283 -10.03 -1.54 2.27
N SER A 284 -9.81 -1.71 3.59
CA SER A 284 -9.42 -0.60 4.47
C SER A 284 -7.93 -0.20 4.37
N LYS A 285 -7.13 -0.88 3.56
CA LYS A 285 -5.72 -0.56 3.28
C LYS A 285 -5.46 -0.51 1.78
N LEU A 286 -4.64 0.46 1.36
CA LEU A 286 -4.24 0.70 -0.04
C LEU A 286 -3.41 -0.42 -0.67
N SER A 287 -2.80 -1.28 0.14
CA SER A 287 -1.96 -2.38 -0.33
C SER A 287 -2.19 -3.58 0.58
N GLN A 288 -2.61 -4.69 -0.02
CA GLN A 288 -2.85 -5.95 0.67
C GLN A 288 -1.70 -6.94 0.35
N PRO A 289 -1.09 -7.58 1.35
CA PRO A 289 -0.03 -8.57 1.12
C PRO A 289 -0.54 -9.86 0.44
N LEU A 290 -1.81 -10.20 0.66
CA LEU A 290 -2.49 -11.38 0.15
C LEU A 290 -3.84 -10.96 -0.44
N ALA A 291 -4.20 -11.57 -1.58
CA ALA A 291 -5.51 -11.39 -2.21
C ALA A 291 -6.18 -12.75 -2.45
N ALA A 292 -7.49 -12.82 -2.20
CA ALA A 292 -8.33 -14.03 -2.38
C ALA A 292 -8.89 -14.15 -3.81
N SER A 293 -8.80 -13.06 -4.57
CA SER A 293 -9.04 -12.98 -6.00
C SER A 293 -7.99 -12.05 -6.61
N LEU A 294 -7.59 -12.33 -7.84
CA LEU A 294 -6.92 -11.35 -8.70
C LEU A 294 -7.98 -10.83 -9.64
N VAL A 295 -7.96 -9.51 -9.88
CA VAL A 295 -8.96 -8.69 -10.58
C VAL A 295 -9.87 -7.95 -9.59
N GLU A 296 -9.51 -6.70 -9.31
CA GLU A 296 -10.50 -5.63 -9.14
C GLU A 296 -11.25 -5.53 -10.48
N ASP A 297 -12.44 -6.11 -10.50
CA ASP A 297 -13.67 -5.68 -11.15
C ASP A 297 -13.62 -4.61 -12.26
N ASP A 298 -12.75 -4.72 -13.27
CA ASP A 298 -12.77 -3.73 -14.35
C ASP A 298 -14.11 -3.73 -15.13
N GLU A 299 -14.78 -4.88 -15.23
CA GLU A 299 -16.09 -5.00 -15.88
C GLU A 299 -17.28 -4.63 -14.97
N GLU A 300 -17.24 -4.95 -13.66
CA GLU A 300 -18.30 -4.54 -12.72
C GLU A 300 -18.17 -3.04 -12.40
N ALA A 301 -16.95 -2.51 -12.35
CA ALA A 301 -16.65 -1.08 -12.36
C ALA A 301 -17.20 -0.39 -13.62
N GLU A 302 -17.06 -0.99 -14.80
CA GLU A 302 -17.65 -0.45 -16.05
C GLU A 302 -19.19 -0.47 -16.02
N GLU A 303 -19.80 -1.52 -15.48
CA GLU A 303 -21.26 -1.64 -15.35
C GLU A 303 -21.83 -0.66 -14.30
N ILE A 304 -21.13 -0.45 -13.18
CA ILE A 304 -21.44 0.55 -12.14
C ILE A 304 -21.20 1.98 -12.67
N LEU A 305 -20.15 2.22 -13.45
CA LEU A 305 -19.90 3.50 -14.13
C LEU A 305 -20.96 3.82 -15.19
N ALA A 306 -21.54 2.78 -15.83
CA ALA A 306 -22.65 2.94 -16.77
C ALA A 306 -24.00 3.16 -16.05
N THR A 307 -24.34 2.34 -15.06
CA THR A 307 -25.71 2.21 -14.52
C THR A 307 -25.89 2.56 -13.04
N GLY A 308 -24.81 2.70 -12.26
CA GLY A 308 -24.85 2.94 -10.82
C GLY A 308 -25.25 4.36 -10.38
N SER A 309 -25.49 4.52 -9.08
CA SER A 309 -25.80 5.82 -8.47
C SER A 309 -24.56 6.72 -8.37
N GLN A 310 -24.75 8.04 -8.25
CA GLN A 310 -23.64 9.02 -8.11
C GLN A 310 -22.60 8.69 -7.02
N PRO A 311 -22.98 8.22 -5.81
CA PRO A 311 -21.99 7.81 -4.81
C PRO A 311 -21.23 6.52 -5.17
N GLU A 312 -21.85 5.56 -5.87
CA GLU A 312 -21.19 4.33 -6.35
C GLU A 312 -20.20 4.65 -7.47
N LYS A 313 -20.57 5.55 -8.39
CA LYS A 313 -19.70 6.05 -9.47
C LYS A 313 -18.48 6.79 -8.93
N ALA A 314 -18.66 7.60 -7.88
CA ALA A 314 -17.55 8.32 -7.24
C ALA A 314 -16.55 7.39 -6.54
N ARG A 315 -17.01 6.25 -6.01
CA ARG A 315 -16.18 5.23 -5.35
C ARG A 315 -15.26 4.52 -6.35
N VAL A 316 -15.85 4.04 -7.46
CA VAL A 316 -15.11 3.38 -8.55
C VAL A 316 -14.12 4.32 -9.22
N LEU A 317 -14.46 5.60 -9.38
CA LEU A 317 -13.56 6.60 -9.96
C LEU A 317 -12.35 6.90 -9.03
N ALA A 318 -12.56 6.88 -7.71
CA ALA A 318 -11.49 7.10 -6.74
C ALA A 318 -10.49 5.94 -6.71
N GLU A 319 -10.95 4.69 -6.86
CA GLU A 319 -10.09 3.50 -7.01
C GLU A 319 -9.27 3.56 -8.31
N LYS A 320 -9.90 3.84 -9.46
CA LYS A 320 -9.21 3.94 -10.77
C LYS A 320 -8.23 5.10 -10.91
N ILE A 321 -8.41 6.21 -10.18
CA ILE A 321 -7.49 7.35 -10.21
C ILE A 321 -6.16 7.02 -9.53
N VAL A 322 -6.16 6.09 -8.56
CA VAL A 322 -4.95 5.67 -7.83
C VAL A 322 -4.19 4.58 -8.60
N GLU A 323 -4.89 3.62 -9.24
CA GLU A 323 -4.23 2.64 -10.13
C GLU A 323 -3.55 3.29 -11.35
N LYS A 324 -4.10 4.39 -11.87
CA LYS A 324 -3.50 5.15 -12.98
C LYS A 324 -2.14 5.77 -12.67
N VAL A 325 -1.69 5.75 -11.41
CA VAL A 325 -0.33 6.18 -11.05
C VAL A 325 0.70 5.06 -11.28
N VAL A 326 0.27 3.80 -11.38
CA VAL A 326 1.16 2.62 -11.54
C VAL A 326 1.28 2.16 -13.01
N ILE A 327 0.37 2.57 -13.91
CA ILE A 327 0.48 2.30 -15.37
C ILE A 327 0.90 3.58 -16.10
N ARG A 328 2.03 4.17 -15.68
CA ARG A 328 2.68 5.26 -16.41
C ARG A 328 4.16 4.99 -16.66
N GLU A 329 4.51 3.73 -16.88
CA GLU A 329 5.81 3.32 -17.39
C GLU A 329 5.64 2.66 -18.75
N VAL A 330 5.71 3.45 -19.82
CA VAL A 330 6.31 3.07 -21.13
C VAL A 330 6.60 4.38 -21.89
N LEU A 331 7.90 4.65 -22.09
CA LEU A 331 8.54 5.53 -23.10
C LEU A 331 8.56 7.06 -22.88
N ARG A 332 9.54 7.53 -22.11
CA ARG A 332 10.48 8.54 -22.65
C ARG A 332 11.76 7.83 -23.06
N THR A 333 11.76 7.26 -24.25
CA THR A 333 12.92 6.56 -24.85
C THR A 333 14.12 7.48 -25.06
N GLU A 334 13.91 8.79 -25.05
CA GLU A 334 14.97 9.78 -25.25
C GLU A 334 15.41 10.38 -23.92
N ARG A 335 16.68 10.16 -23.58
CA ARG A 335 17.36 10.83 -22.47
C ARG A 335 17.19 12.33 -22.63
N ASN A 336 16.49 12.97 -21.70
CA ASN A 336 16.31 14.41 -21.72
C ASN A 336 17.61 15.11 -21.29
N LYS A 337 18.44 15.48 -22.26
CA LYS A 337 19.76 16.08 -22.01
C LYS A 337 19.64 17.37 -21.22
N MET A 338 20.53 17.52 -20.24
CA MET A 338 20.61 18.75 -19.46
C MET A 338 21.08 19.94 -20.31
N PRO A 339 20.58 21.16 -20.04
CA PRO A 339 21.12 22.38 -20.64
C PRO A 339 22.60 22.58 -20.27
N GLU A 340 23.38 23.13 -21.21
CA GLU A 340 24.81 23.45 -20.99
C GLU A 340 25.03 24.42 -19.81
N ARG A 341 24.09 25.35 -19.62
CA ARG A 341 24.02 26.23 -18.45
C ARG A 341 22.75 25.94 -17.68
N ARG A 342 22.91 25.47 -16.44
CA ARG A 342 21.82 25.03 -15.56
C ARG A 342 21.83 25.75 -14.22
N ARG A 343 20.66 25.81 -13.59
CA ARG A 343 20.48 26.33 -12.24
C ARG A 343 20.59 25.19 -11.22
N GLY A 344 20.68 25.54 -9.94
CA GLY A 344 20.72 24.60 -8.84
C GLY A 344 21.32 25.24 -7.60
N TYR A 345 21.39 24.49 -6.51
CA TYR A 345 21.99 24.95 -5.26
C TYR A 345 23.10 24.00 -4.80
N THR A 346 23.92 24.49 -3.89
CA THR A 346 24.93 23.69 -3.20
C THR A 346 24.65 23.76 -1.70
N GLN A 347 24.33 22.61 -1.12
CA GLN A 347 24.13 22.47 0.32
C GLN A 347 25.34 21.77 0.93
N LYS A 348 25.96 22.41 1.93
CA LYS A 348 27.01 21.81 2.74
C LYS A 348 26.38 21.30 4.04
N ALA A 349 26.66 20.06 4.38
CA ALA A 349 26.25 19.46 5.64
C ALA A 349 27.37 18.62 6.25
N ILE A 350 27.25 18.32 7.53
CA ILE A 350 28.09 17.39 8.27
C ILE A 350 27.17 16.31 8.83
N VAL A 351 27.29 15.07 8.37
CA VAL A 351 26.47 13.93 8.83
C VAL A 351 27.37 12.96 9.58
N GLY A 352 27.08 12.71 10.86
CA GLY A 352 27.89 11.79 11.67
C GLY A 352 29.37 12.19 11.79
N GLY A 353 29.70 13.48 11.65
CA GLY A 353 31.08 13.99 11.64
C GLY A 353 31.73 14.10 10.25
N HIS A 354 31.07 13.61 9.19
CA HIS A 354 31.60 13.60 7.83
C HIS A 354 31.02 14.75 6.99
N LYS A 355 31.88 15.49 6.27
CA LYS A 355 31.46 16.63 5.44
C LYS A 355 30.91 16.14 4.10
N VAL A 356 29.68 16.52 3.80
CA VAL A 356 28.96 16.20 2.56
C VAL A 356 28.56 17.49 1.87
N TYR A 357 28.78 17.56 0.56
CA TYR A 357 28.36 18.64 -0.31
C TYR A 357 27.41 18.07 -1.35
N LEU A 358 26.13 18.45 -1.26
CA LEU A 358 25.11 18.13 -2.24
C LEU A 358 25.00 19.29 -3.23
N ARG A 359 25.23 19.04 -4.51
CA ARG A 359 24.94 20.02 -5.57
C ARG A 359 23.83 19.49 -6.47
N THR A 360 22.91 20.36 -6.84
CA THR A 360 21.78 20.00 -7.71
C THR A 360 21.92 20.69 -9.07
N GLY A 361 21.36 20.05 -10.09
CA GLY A 361 21.21 20.60 -11.44
C GLY A 361 19.75 20.56 -11.85
N GLU A 362 19.18 21.73 -12.16
CA GLU A 362 17.78 21.92 -12.51
C GLU A 362 17.60 22.10 -14.02
N TYR A 363 16.48 21.59 -14.54
CA TYR A 363 15.96 21.96 -15.85
C TYR A 363 15.39 23.39 -15.84
N ARG A 364 15.10 23.94 -17.03
CA ARG A 364 14.55 25.31 -17.17
C ARG A 364 13.21 25.50 -16.46
N ASP A 365 12.45 24.42 -16.27
CA ASP A 365 11.16 24.38 -15.59
C ASP A 365 11.28 24.24 -14.06
N GLY A 366 12.50 24.18 -13.51
CA GLY A 366 12.77 24.02 -12.08
C GLY A 366 12.72 22.58 -11.58
N LYS A 367 12.52 21.57 -12.46
CA LYS A 367 12.62 20.17 -12.06
C LYS A 367 14.07 19.77 -11.85
N LEU A 368 14.32 18.90 -10.87
CA LEU A 368 15.63 18.32 -10.62
C LEU A 368 15.99 17.34 -11.75
N GLY A 369 17.18 17.48 -12.32
CA GLY A 369 17.69 16.60 -13.38
C GLY A 369 19.03 15.95 -13.07
N GLU A 370 19.85 16.54 -12.18
CA GLU A 370 21.13 15.97 -11.76
C GLU A 370 21.42 16.25 -10.28
N ILE A 371 22.14 15.34 -9.65
CA ILE A 371 22.73 15.51 -8.32
C ILE A 371 24.22 15.18 -8.35
N PHE A 372 25.00 15.89 -7.55
CA PHE A 372 26.41 15.64 -7.33
C PHE A 372 26.67 15.55 -5.83
N ILE A 373 27.46 14.56 -5.43
CA ILE A 373 27.79 14.30 -4.03
C ILE A 373 29.30 14.36 -3.89
N ASP A 374 29.78 15.37 -3.16
CA ASP A 374 31.19 15.54 -2.84
C ASP A 374 31.44 15.33 -1.36
N MET A 375 32.47 14.55 -1.04
CA MET A 375 32.88 14.26 0.33
C MET A 375 34.37 14.48 0.54
N HIS A 376 34.74 14.92 1.73
CA HIS A 376 36.13 15.16 2.12
C HIS A 376 36.54 14.25 3.28
N LYS A 377 37.74 13.65 3.15
CA LYS A 377 38.38 12.74 4.13
C LYS A 377 37.87 11.28 4.16
N GLU A 378 37.18 10.84 3.11
CA GLU A 378 36.85 9.41 2.90
C GLU A 378 37.89 8.67 2.06
N GLY A 379 37.93 7.34 2.21
CA GLY A 379 38.71 6.48 1.33
C GLY A 379 38.30 6.62 -0.14
N ALA A 380 39.27 6.47 -1.05
CA ALA A 380 39.07 6.65 -2.49
C ALA A 380 37.94 5.79 -3.06
N GLY A 381 37.77 4.56 -2.55
CA GLY A 381 36.69 3.65 -2.96
C GLY A 381 35.29 4.17 -2.61
N PHE A 382 35.10 4.70 -1.40
CA PHE A 382 33.82 5.25 -0.97
C PHE A 382 33.45 6.50 -1.76
N ARG A 383 34.43 7.37 -2.03
CA ARG A 383 34.23 8.55 -2.89
C ARG A 383 33.83 8.17 -4.31
N ALA A 384 34.49 7.18 -4.90
CA ALA A 384 34.16 6.71 -6.25
C ALA A 384 32.75 6.10 -6.30
N MET A 385 32.37 5.33 -5.28
CA MET A 385 31.03 4.75 -5.16
C MET A 385 29.94 5.83 -5.06
N MET A 386 30.12 6.83 -4.20
CA MET A 386 29.15 7.94 -4.07
C MET A 386 29.03 8.76 -5.35
N ASN A 387 30.12 8.96 -6.08
CA ASN A 387 30.08 9.63 -7.37
C ASN A 387 29.33 8.79 -8.43
N ASN A 388 29.61 7.49 -8.52
CA ASN A 388 28.89 6.58 -9.43
C ASN A 388 27.40 6.51 -9.09
N PHE A 389 27.06 6.52 -7.81
CA PHE A 389 25.68 6.57 -7.34
C PHE A 389 24.97 7.86 -7.77
N ALA A 390 25.60 9.02 -7.55
CA ALA A 390 25.07 10.31 -7.97
C ALA A 390 24.85 10.38 -9.50
N ILE A 391 25.75 9.76 -10.28
CA ILE A 391 25.60 9.62 -11.74
C ILE A 391 24.40 8.73 -12.07
N ALA A 392 24.23 7.58 -11.41
CA ALA A 392 23.12 6.67 -11.67
C ALA A 392 21.76 7.33 -11.39
N VAL A 393 21.61 8.04 -10.27
CA VAL A 393 20.39 8.78 -9.93
C VAL A 393 20.14 9.89 -10.93
N SER A 394 21.17 10.65 -11.30
CA SER A 394 21.08 11.71 -12.33
C SER A 394 20.63 11.16 -13.69
N VAL A 395 21.14 10.00 -14.09
CA VAL A 395 20.71 9.33 -15.31
C VAL A 395 19.25 8.90 -15.21
N GLY A 396 18.82 8.30 -14.10
CA GLY A 396 17.43 7.92 -13.89
C GLY A 396 16.47 9.11 -13.97
N LEU A 397 16.79 10.23 -13.31
CA LEU A 397 16.02 11.47 -13.41
C LEU A 397 15.92 11.98 -14.86
N GLN A 398 16.99 11.86 -15.65
CA GLN A 398 17.01 12.26 -17.08
C GLN A 398 16.19 11.34 -17.99
N TYR A 399 16.02 10.07 -17.61
CA TYR A 399 15.11 9.13 -18.29
C TYR A 399 13.66 9.25 -17.80
N GLY A 400 13.39 10.15 -16.85
CA GLY A 400 12.05 10.48 -16.40
C GLY A 400 11.58 9.68 -15.18
N VAL A 401 12.49 8.97 -14.48
CA VAL A 401 12.17 8.40 -13.17
C VAL A 401 11.83 9.55 -12.22
N PRO A 402 10.64 9.57 -11.60
CA PRO A 402 10.26 10.66 -10.73
C PRO A 402 11.06 10.63 -9.41
N LEU A 403 11.25 11.81 -8.81
CA LEU A 403 12.15 11.97 -7.65
C LEU A 403 11.62 11.27 -6.40
N ASP A 404 10.30 11.19 -6.25
CA ASP A 404 9.61 10.49 -5.15
C ASP A 404 10.02 9.03 -5.03
N GLU A 405 10.10 8.29 -6.14
CA GLU A 405 10.57 6.89 -6.16
C GLU A 405 11.98 6.75 -5.57
N PHE A 406 12.89 7.67 -5.91
CA PHE A 406 14.23 7.67 -5.32
C PHE A 406 14.21 8.04 -3.84
N VAL A 407 13.36 8.97 -3.43
CA VAL A 407 13.24 9.32 -2.01
C VAL A 407 12.71 8.13 -1.21
N ASP A 408 11.69 7.44 -1.70
CA ASP A 408 11.08 6.32 -0.99
C ASP A 408 12.02 5.10 -0.95
N ALA A 409 12.83 4.89 -1.99
CA ALA A 409 13.83 3.82 -2.02
C ALA A 409 15.01 4.06 -1.06
N PHE A 410 15.43 5.32 -0.85
CA PHE A 410 16.69 5.62 -0.16
C PHE A 410 16.55 6.31 1.20
N THR A 411 15.37 6.80 1.55
CA THR A 411 15.09 7.25 2.93
C THR A 411 15.09 6.07 3.90
N PHE A 412 15.53 6.31 5.14
CA PHE A 412 15.70 5.32 6.21
C PHE A 412 16.71 4.20 5.94
N THR A 413 17.46 4.27 4.84
CA THR A 413 18.61 3.39 4.63
C THR A 413 19.64 3.61 5.72
N ARG A 414 20.16 2.52 6.30
CA ARG A 414 21.06 2.53 7.46
C ARG A 414 22.45 2.05 7.07
N PHE A 415 23.44 2.95 7.10
CA PHE A 415 24.85 2.62 7.03
C PHE A 415 25.70 3.83 7.45
N GLU A 416 26.94 3.59 7.89
CA GLU A 416 27.86 4.67 8.29
C GLU A 416 28.44 5.40 7.07
N PRO A 417 28.57 6.74 7.08
CA PRO A 417 28.33 7.64 8.21
C PRO A 417 26.86 7.94 8.54
N ALA A 418 26.50 7.83 9.81
CA ALA A 418 25.16 8.10 10.36
C ALA A 418 25.25 8.97 11.61
N GLY A 419 24.19 9.72 11.91
CA GLY A 419 24.07 10.51 13.13
C GLY A 419 23.72 11.98 12.88
N MET A 420 24.05 12.81 13.86
CA MET A 420 23.61 14.21 13.91
C MET A 420 24.08 14.99 12.66
N VAL A 421 23.15 15.76 12.10
CA VAL A 421 23.35 16.58 10.90
C VAL A 421 23.58 18.03 11.32
N GLN A 422 24.70 18.61 10.89
CA GLN A 422 25.02 20.02 11.09
C GLN A 422 25.09 20.75 9.75
N GLY A 423 24.68 22.02 9.73
CA GLY A 423 24.68 22.84 8.52
C GLY A 423 23.43 22.68 7.64
N ASN A 424 22.42 21.93 8.10
CA ASN A 424 21.08 21.90 7.50
C ASN A 424 20.05 22.48 8.49
N GLU A 425 19.14 23.32 7.99
CA GLU A 425 18.15 24.02 8.80
C GLU A 425 17.00 23.10 9.22
N THR A 426 16.58 22.16 8.35
CA THR A 426 15.38 21.33 8.48
C THR A 426 15.67 19.93 8.99
N ILE A 427 16.79 19.31 8.60
CA ILE A 427 17.16 17.93 8.97
C ILE A 427 18.27 17.95 10.02
N LYS A 428 17.99 17.40 11.21
CA LYS A 428 18.92 17.42 12.36
C LYS A 428 19.60 16.08 12.65
N ASN A 429 19.06 14.98 12.14
CA ASN A 429 19.64 13.64 12.30
C ASN A 429 19.32 12.81 11.04
N ALA A 430 20.23 11.91 10.67
CA ALA A 430 20.05 11.00 9.53
C ALA A 430 20.67 9.62 9.81
N THR A 431 20.05 8.57 9.28
CA THR A 431 20.51 7.18 9.49
C THR A 431 21.58 6.74 8.48
N SER A 432 21.85 7.58 7.48
CA SER A 432 22.98 7.48 6.56
C SER A 432 23.14 8.80 5.78
N ILE A 433 24.20 8.92 5.00
CA ILE A 433 24.37 10.06 4.07
C ILE A 433 23.30 10.07 2.98
N LEU A 434 22.90 8.89 2.47
CA LEU A 434 21.85 8.80 1.46
C LEU A 434 20.49 9.19 2.03
N ASP A 435 20.18 8.73 3.24
CA ASP A 435 18.97 9.14 3.98
C ASP A 435 18.92 10.67 4.12
N TYR A 436 20.03 11.31 4.52
CA TYR A 436 20.11 12.77 4.58
C TYR A 436 19.85 13.44 3.22
N ILE A 437 20.53 12.99 2.16
CA ILE A 437 20.44 13.61 0.83
C ILE A 437 19.01 13.53 0.28
N PHE A 438 18.37 12.36 0.37
CA PHE A 438 17.03 12.19 -0.19
C PHE A 438 15.96 12.87 0.64
N ARG A 439 16.10 12.95 1.98
CA ARG A 439 15.22 13.83 2.77
C ARG A 439 15.38 15.29 2.39
N GLU A 440 16.61 15.76 2.16
CA GLU A 440 16.86 17.15 1.77
C GLU A 440 16.26 17.47 0.39
N LEU A 441 16.40 16.56 -0.57
CA LEU A 441 15.79 16.69 -1.88
C LEU A 441 14.25 16.64 -1.80
N ALA A 442 13.69 15.79 -0.92
CA ALA A 442 12.25 15.72 -0.71
C ALA A 442 11.67 16.99 -0.10
N VAL A 443 12.36 17.55 0.90
CA VAL A 443 11.96 18.83 1.51
C VAL A 443 12.12 19.97 0.50
N SER A 444 13.18 19.97 -0.31
CA SER A 444 13.49 21.08 -1.22
C SER A 444 12.69 21.07 -2.53
N TYR A 445 12.32 19.89 -3.06
CA TYR A 445 11.67 19.77 -4.37
C TYR A 445 10.26 19.17 -4.33
N LEU A 446 9.89 18.44 -3.27
CA LEU A 446 8.60 17.75 -3.16
C LEU A 446 7.70 18.31 -2.03
N ASP A 447 8.15 19.34 -1.30
CA ASP A 447 7.44 19.91 -0.14
C ASP A 447 7.05 18.85 0.93
N ARG A 448 7.79 17.73 1.02
CA ARG A 448 7.60 16.67 2.03
C ARG A 448 8.13 17.08 3.40
N THR A 449 7.42 18.01 4.04
CA THR A 449 7.78 18.56 5.36
C THR A 449 7.63 17.54 6.50
N ASP A 450 6.99 16.40 6.26
CA ASP A 450 6.91 15.24 7.15
C ASP A 450 8.28 14.60 7.42
N LEU A 451 9.25 14.78 6.51
CA LEU A 451 10.62 14.29 6.66
C LEU A 451 11.58 15.30 7.33
N ALA A 452 11.13 16.53 7.54
CA ALA A 452 11.88 17.57 8.23
C ALA A 452 11.75 17.41 9.76
N HIS A 453 12.86 17.58 10.48
CA HIS A 453 12.87 17.59 11.94
C HIS A 453 12.48 18.98 12.49
N VAL A 454 12.78 20.03 11.74
CA VAL A 454 12.39 21.42 12.02
C VAL A 454 11.62 21.93 10.82
N LYS A 455 10.38 22.37 11.03
CA LYS A 455 9.57 22.99 9.97
C LYS A 455 10.22 24.34 9.58
N PRO A 456 10.36 24.66 8.28
CA PRO A 456 10.92 25.93 7.86
C PRO A 456 10.05 27.11 8.33
N ASP A 457 10.64 28.13 8.95
CA ASP A 457 9.93 29.35 9.33
C ASP A 457 9.48 30.15 8.08
N GLY A 458 8.23 30.65 8.12
CA GLY A 458 7.67 31.52 7.09
C GLY A 458 6.55 30.93 6.21
N GLN A 459 5.99 29.77 6.56
CA GLN A 459 4.79 29.25 5.94
C GLN A 459 3.75 28.79 6.96
N SER A 460 3.09 29.76 7.59
CA SER A 460 1.69 29.61 7.95
C SER A 460 1.03 30.98 7.97
N PHE A 461 -0.15 31.10 7.38
CA PHE A 461 -1.02 32.28 7.47
C PHE A 461 -1.72 32.38 8.84
N ASP A 462 -1.36 31.49 9.78
CA ASP A 462 -2.02 31.28 11.09
C ASP A 462 -1.02 31.43 12.27
N GLU A 463 0.03 32.24 12.13
CA GLU A 463 0.86 32.64 13.29
C GLU A 463 0.15 33.73 14.10
N LEU A 464 0.01 33.52 15.42
CA LEU A 464 -0.37 34.56 16.36
C LEU A 464 0.60 35.75 16.26
N GLY A 465 0.04 36.96 16.20
CA GLY A 465 0.76 38.22 15.97
C GLY A 465 1.95 38.46 16.90
N ARG A 466 2.90 39.29 16.43
CA ARG A 466 4.18 39.60 17.10
C ARG A 466 4.07 40.53 18.31
N GLY A 467 2.88 40.63 18.93
CA GLY A 467 2.63 41.51 20.08
C GLY A 467 3.09 42.96 19.84
N GLU A 468 3.73 43.57 20.83
CA GLU A 468 4.12 45.00 20.87
C GLU A 468 5.11 45.48 19.78
N GLU A 469 5.63 44.58 18.94
CA GLU A 469 6.50 44.94 17.81
C GLU A 469 5.72 45.05 16.48
N GLU A 470 4.42 44.78 16.49
CA GLU A 470 3.55 44.88 15.31
C GLU A 470 3.29 46.35 14.95
N GLY A 471 4.11 46.89 14.05
CA GLY A 471 4.00 48.27 13.55
C GLY A 471 5.32 49.02 13.37
N LYS A 472 6.44 48.47 13.83
CA LYS A 472 7.76 49.09 13.59
C LYS A 472 8.34 48.61 12.25
N ARG A 473 8.62 49.56 11.34
CA ARG A 473 9.29 49.29 10.06
C ARG A 473 10.73 48.82 10.32
N ASN A 474 11.11 47.68 9.76
CA ASN A 474 12.43 47.05 9.97
C ASN A 474 13.43 47.24 8.81
N PHE A 475 13.30 48.33 8.04
CA PHE A 475 14.28 48.68 7.01
C PHE A 475 14.54 50.19 7.00
N ALA A 476 15.82 50.57 6.91
CA ALA A 476 16.24 51.94 6.65
C ALA A 476 16.25 52.20 5.14
N ASN A 477 15.76 53.38 4.72
CA ASN A 477 15.87 53.80 3.33
C ASN A 477 17.33 54.10 2.98
N VAL A 478 17.87 53.38 2.01
CA VAL A 478 19.14 53.74 1.35
C VAL A 478 18.84 54.85 0.34
N PRO A 479 19.50 56.03 0.40
CA PRO A 479 19.33 57.05 -0.62
C PRO A 479 20.07 56.66 -1.91
N ASP A 480 19.48 57.02 -3.05
CA ASP A 480 19.99 56.89 -4.41
C ASP A 480 20.08 55.47 -5.01
N SER A 481 18.99 55.05 -5.67
CA SER A 481 19.12 54.39 -6.97
C SER A 481 17.92 54.72 -7.86
N ALA A 482 18.21 55.22 -9.05
CA ALA A 482 17.23 55.62 -10.03
C ALA A 482 16.59 54.37 -10.70
N GLY A 483 15.27 54.23 -10.54
CA GLY A 483 14.41 53.78 -11.63
C GLY A 483 14.31 52.29 -12.00
N SER A 484 14.75 51.33 -11.19
CA SER A 484 14.38 49.91 -11.40
C SER A 484 14.12 49.19 -10.07
N SER A 485 13.08 48.34 -10.03
CA SER A 485 12.68 47.69 -8.78
C SER A 485 13.72 46.63 -8.36
N PRO A 486 14.16 46.59 -7.09
CA PRO A 486 15.11 45.59 -6.59
C PRO A 486 14.66 44.13 -6.83
N LEU A 487 13.36 43.90 -6.95
CA LEU A 487 12.74 42.60 -7.15
C LEU A 487 12.96 42.03 -8.56
N ASP A 488 13.07 42.89 -9.57
CA ASP A 488 13.30 42.46 -10.96
C ASP A 488 14.74 42.03 -11.18
N VAL A 489 15.69 42.70 -10.50
CA VAL A 489 17.10 42.31 -10.46
C VAL A 489 17.28 41.00 -9.69
N LEU A 490 16.55 40.79 -8.59
CA LEU A 490 16.57 39.55 -7.79
C LEU A 490 16.04 38.32 -8.56
N ARG A 491 15.01 38.49 -9.42
CA ARG A 491 14.48 37.41 -10.28
C ARG A 491 15.42 36.98 -11.40
N GLN A 492 16.32 37.85 -11.85
CA GLN A 492 17.33 37.50 -12.86
C GLN A 492 18.53 36.72 -12.29
N VAL A 493 18.76 36.77 -10.97
CA VAL A 493 19.99 36.27 -10.33
C VAL A 493 19.78 35.03 -9.46
N ALA A 494 18.55 34.72 -9.00
CA ALA A 494 18.25 33.59 -8.11
C ALA A 494 17.60 32.36 -8.78
N SER A 495 17.83 31.16 -8.22
CA SER A 495 17.24 29.89 -8.70
C SER A 495 15.72 29.87 -8.52
N THR A 496 15.00 29.43 -9.56
CA THR A 496 13.53 29.43 -9.59
C THR A 496 12.90 28.23 -8.88
N GLY A 497 13.65 27.15 -8.63
CA GLY A 497 13.20 26.02 -7.80
C GLY A 497 12.95 26.42 -6.35
N PHE A 498 13.85 27.20 -5.74
CA PHE A 498 13.78 27.64 -4.34
C PHE A 498 12.70 28.71 -4.06
N LEU A 499 12.21 29.39 -5.10
CA LEU A 499 11.31 30.56 -4.97
C LEU A 499 9.87 30.28 -5.40
N ARG A 500 9.55 29.09 -5.91
CA ARG A 500 8.25 28.82 -6.57
C ARG A 500 7.03 28.99 -5.64
N ASN A 501 7.22 28.86 -4.33
CA ASN A 501 6.18 29.04 -3.30
C ASN A 501 6.45 30.18 -2.30
N ARG A 502 7.40 31.10 -2.57
CA ARG A 502 7.73 32.23 -1.69
C ARG A 502 7.33 33.62 -2.24
N VAL A 503 6.62 33.70 -3.37
CA VAL A 503 6.13 34.97 -3.93
C VAL A 503 4.61 34.90 -4.16
N PRO A 504 3.81 35.84 -3.62
CA PRO A 504 2.35 35.82 -3.77
C PRO A 504 1.92 35.98 -5.24
N GLN A 505 1.03 35.11 -5.73
CA GLN A 505 0.46 35.14 -7.10
C GLN A 505 -0.63 36.22 -7.31
N GLY A 506 -0.84 37.14 -6.37
CA GLY A 506 -2.00 38.04 -6.36
C GLY A 506 -1.87 39.41 -7.06
N LEU A 507 -0.82 39.70 -7.84
CA LEU A 507 -0.56 41.07 -8.34
C LEU A 507 -0.62 41.24 -9.86
N THR A 508 -1.02 40.22 -10.62
CA THR A 508 -1.13 40.28 -12.08
C THR A 508 -2.52 40.60 -12.61
N GLN A 509 -3.51 40.86 -11.74
CA GLN A 509 -4.88 41.16 -12.17
C GLN A 509 -5.48 42.35 -11.42
N MET A 510 -4.83 43.52 -11.51
CA MET A 510 -5.49 44.79 -11.19
C MET A 510 -4.79 45.94 -11.90
N ARG A 511 -4.87 45.93 -13.23
CA ARG A 511 -4.38 47.03 -14.05
C ARG A 511 -5.34 47.25 -15.22
N LEU A 512 -6.57 47.61 -14.93
CA LEU A 512 -7.49 48.29 -15.86
C LEU A 512 -8.71 48.83 -15.09
N VAL A 513 -9.05 50.07 -15.42
CA VAL A 513 -10.20 50.90 -14.99
C VAL A 513 -10.02 51.70 -13.69
N GLY A 514 -10.09 53.03 -13.83
CA GLY A 514 -9.75 54.04 -12.83
C GLY A 514 -10.92 54.84 -12.24
N GLU A 515 -10.52 55.71 -11.32
CA GLU A 515 -11.10 56.96 -10.75
C GLU A 515 -12.63 57.18 -10.63
N GLY A 516 -13.08 57.50 -9.41
CA GLY A 516 -14.16 58.48 -9.13
C GLY A 516 -15.29 58.04 -8.16
N PRO A 517 -15.88 58.93 -7.32
CA PRO A 517 -16.31 58.57 -5.96
C PRO A 517 -17.84 58.56 -5.68
N ALA A 518 -18.20 57.82 -4.61
CA ALA A 518 -19.28 57.96 -3.62
C ALA A 518 -20.74 58.31 -4.03
N THR A 519 -21.71 57.47 -3.61
CA THR A 519 -22.95 57.89 -2.90
C THR A 519 -23.77 56.68 -2.40
N ASP A 520 -24.37 56.85 -1.22
CA ASP A 520 -25.32 55.99 -0.51
C ASP A 520 -26.69 55.87 -1.20
N HIS A 521 -27.30 54.67 -1.20
CA HIS A 521 -28.52 54.31 -0.42
C HIS A 521 -29.35 53.12 -0.98
N ALA A 522 -29.83 52.31 -0.02
CA ALA A 522 -31.16 51.66 0.10
C ALA A 522 -31.54 50.38 -0.69
N THR A 523 -31.44 49.26 0.05
CA THR A 523 -32.46 48.20 0.29
C THR A 523 -33.31 47.64 -0.85
N SER A 524 -33.10 46.35 -1.15
CA SER A 524 -34.16 45.33 -1.08
C SER A 524 -33.52 43.96 -0.79
N GLY A 525 -34.04 43.27 0.23
CA GLY A 525 -33.51 42.02 0.74
C GLY A 525 -34.14 40.81 0.08
N GLU A 526 -33.31 39.95 -0.49
CA GLU A 526 -33.58 38.53 -0.69
C GLU A 526 -32.65 37.73 0.22
N THR A 527 -33.25 36.83 1.00
CA THR A 527 -32.60 36.05 2.05
C THR A 527 -31.91 34.83 1.43
N ALA A 528 -30.59 34.92 1.21
CA ALA A 528 -29.76 33.75 0.93
C ALA A 528 -29.30 33.12 2.26
N LEU A 529 -29.64 31.84 2.47
CA LEU A 529 -29.09 31.03 3.55
C LEU A 529 -27.58 30.86 3.35
N ALA A 530 -26.80 31.54 4.19
CA ALA A 530 -25.37 31.28 4.34
C ALA A 530 -25.15 30.07 5.26
N THR A 531 -24.68 28.97 4.68
CA THR A 531 -24.07 27.84 5.41
C THR A 531 -22.75 28.32 6.03
N GLY A 532 -22.77 28.61 7.33
CA GLY A 532 -21.57 28.87 8.10
C GLY A 532 -20.75 27.60 8.30
N THR A 533 -19.55 27.55 7.72
CA THR A 533 -18.50 26.61 8.08
C THR A 533 -17.96 26.98 9.46
N VAL A 534 -18.24 26.15 10.46
CA VAL A 534 -17.64 26.28 11.80
C VAL A 534 -16.19 25.84 11.68
N ALA A 535 -15.25 26.77 11.83
CA ALA A 535 -13.82 26.46 11.92
C ALA A 535 -13.59 25.59 13.17
N MET A 536 -13.12 24.36 12.95
CA MET A 536 -12.86 23.41 14.05
C MET A 536 -11.64 23.84 14.85
N ASP A 537 -11.83 23.92 16.18
CA ASP A 537 -10.77 24.12 17.17
C ASP A 537 -9.61 23.13 16.99
N ALA A 538 -8.37 23.61 17.08
CA ALA A 538 -7.15 22.81 16.93
C ALA A 538 -7.10 21.61 17.89
N ARG A 539 -7.72 21.74 19.08
CA ARG A 539 -7.86 20.63 20.03
C ARG A 539 -8.80 19.54 19.50
N VAL A 540 -9.86 19.93 18.79
CA VAL A 540 -10.81 19.02 18.13
C VAL A 540 -10.11 18.33 16.95
N LYS A 541 -9.31 19.05 16.18
CA LYS A 541 -8.50 18.50 15.08
C LYS A 541 -7.44 17.50 15.56
N ALA A 542 -6.74 17.81 16.66
CA ALA A 542 -5.77 16.89 17.27
C ALA A 542 -6.44 15.62 17.82
N LYS A 543 -7.63 15.73 18.44
CA LYS A 543 -8.45 14.58 18.84
C LYS A 543 -8.94 13.75 17.66
N MET A 544 -9.35 14.40 16.55
CA MET A 544 -9.71 13.71 15.31
C MET A 544 -8.54 12.94 14.70
N GLN A 545 -7.31 13.41 14.90
CA GLN A 545 -6.09 12.72 14.48
C GLN A 545 -5.63 11.63 15.47
N GLY A 546 -6.39 11.41 16.56
CA GLY A 546 -6.14 10.35 17.53
C GLY A 546 -5.02 10.66 18.54
N TYR A 547 -4.58 11.92 18.66
CA TYR A 547 -3.55 12.30 19.62
C TYR A 547 -4.11 12.38 21.04
N GLU A 548 -3.52 11.65 21.99
CA GLU A 548 -4.01 11.66 23.37
C GLU A 548 -3.46 12.85 24.19
N GLY A 549 -2.40 13.51 23.71
CA GLY A 549 -1.85 14.71 24.35
C GLY A 549 -0.78 14.44 25.41
N ASP A 550 -0.38 13.18 25.60
CA ASP A 550 0.82 12.83 26.36
C ASP A 550 2.08 13.06 25.51
N PRO A 551 3.21 13.48 26.10
CA PRO A 551 4.48 13.58 25.41
C PRO A 551 5.12 12.19 25.23
N CYS A 552 5.65 11.92 24.04
CA CYS A 552 6.41 10.70 23.76
C CYS A 552 7.64 10.59 24.68
N GLY A 553 7.79 9.45 25.36
CA GLY A 553 8.95 9.20 26.23
C GLY A 553 10.32 9.17 25.51
N GLU A 554 10.35 8.95 24.20
CA GLU A 554 11.59 8.92 23.41
C GLU A 554 11.93 10.29 22.79
N CYS A 555 10.98 10.94 22.12
CA CYS A 555 11.23 12.18 21.38
C CYS A 555 10.54 13.43 21.93
N GLY A 556 9.74 13.31 22.99
CA GLY A 556 9.04 14.43 23.65
C GLY A 556 7.87 15.01 22.87
N ASN A 557 7.55 14.49 21.68
CA ASN A 557 6.47 15.01 20.84
C ASN A 557 5.09 14.52 21.28
N TYR A 558 4.05 15.35 21.10
CA TYR A 558 2.67 15.11 21.53
C TYR A 558 1.82 14.38 20.47
N THR A 559 2.46 13.81 19.46
CA THR A 559 1.84 13.04 18.36
C THR A 559 1.67 11.57 18.70
N LEU A 560 1.53 11.24 19.99
CA LEU A 560 1.24 9.89 20.43
C LEU A 560 -0.20 9.54 20.06
N VAL A 561 -0.35 8.55 19.18
CA VAL A 561 -1.63 7.98 18.79
C VAL A 561 -1.78 6.62 19.43
N ARG A 562 -3.00 6.33 19.90
CA ARG A 562 -3.32 5.03 20.47
C ARG A 562 -3.23 3.93 19.40
N ASN A 563 -2.44 2.91 19.67
CA ASN A 563 -2.26 1.75 18.82
C ASN A 563 -2.41 0.48 19.69
N GLY A 564 -3.65 0.03 19.86
CA GLY A 564 -4.01 -1.03 20.81
C GLY A 564 -3.93 -0.54 22.27
N THR A 565 -3.26 -1.30 23.14
CA THR A 565 -3.01 -0.93 24.55
C THR A 565 -1.82 0.00 24.73
N CYS A 566 -1.06 0.26 23.66
CA CYS A 566 0.12 1.11 23.69
C CYS A 566 -0.04 2.35 22.82
N MET A 567 0.86 3.29 23.02
CA MET A 567 0.90 4.56 22.33
C MET A 567 2.05 4.53 21.34
N LYS A 568 1.77 4.82 20.08
CA LYS A 568 2.78 4.93 19.03
C LYS A 568 2.97 6.40 18.71
N CYS A 569 4.21 6.87 18.75
CA CYS A 569 4.53 8.21 18.31
C CYS A 569 4.60 8.24 16.79
N ASN A 570 3.74 9.03 16.15
CA ASN A 570 3.78 9.18 14.69
C ASN A 570 5.03 9.91 14.19
N THR A 571 5.79 10.57 15.08
CA THR A 571 7.00 11.30 14.71
C THR A 571 8.27 10.45 14.79
N CYS A 572 8.50 9.69 15.87
CA CYS A 572 9.71 8.88 16.00
C CYS A 572 9.48 7.37 15.82
N GLY A 573 8.21 6.94 15.74
CA GLY A 573 7.85 5.52 15.70
C GLY A 573 7.93 4.81 17.05
N GLY A 574 8.42 5.48 18.10
CA GLY A 574 8.56 4.93 19.46
C GLY A 574 7.22 4.48 20.04
N THR A 575 7.22 3.32 20.70
CA THR A 575 6.03 2.74 21.33
C THR A 575 6.15 2.81 22.85
N SER A 576 5.04 3.04 23.55
CA SER A 576 5.01 3.13 25.02
C SER A 576 5.12 1.76 25.73
N GLY A 577 5.92 0.82 25.21
CA GLY A 577 6.23 -0.45 25.88
C GLY A 577 5.54 -1.72 25.37
N CYS A 578 4.88 -1.70 24.21
CA CYS A 578 4.50 -2.93 23.51
C CYS A 578 5.53 -3.22 22.41
N SER A 579 6.12 -4.41 22.45
CA SER A 579 7.06 -4.95 21.45
C SER A 579 6.40 -5.21 20.11
#